data_AF-A0A2E6N425-F1
#
_entry.id   AF-A0A2E6N425-F1
#
_cell.length_a   1.000
_cell.length_b   1.000
_cell.length_c   1.000
_cell.angle_alpha   90.00
_cell.angle_beta   90.00
_cell.angle_gamma   90.00
#
_symmetry.space_group_name_H-M   'P 1'
#
loop_
_entity.id
_entity.type
_entity.pdbx_description
1 polymer ?
#
loop_
_entity_poly.entity_id
_entity_poly.type
_entity_poly.pdbx_seq_one_letter_code
_entity_poly.pdbx_strand_id
1 'polypeptide(L)'
;MQSGLNILIGPNSEIRGLRLAIGVFMVVLILCAQPYRLNAQLQSQKSSVKTVEIYGSAPSMLPSMGGSGVSYLSGVNGLRINPANFQFNLEKKWTVKLGLLSMVNPNISTTADEKSDLSSWLMTYEPYQPISASQINSLPQNQSELNRLFTESSEPTHFRSSITQELLSVGFHNEQLSIALYAEYVFKQSFQVNRGWYDKEFYPSLSGLKRSQLLAHDEINYLAVGLKYSERLDILSDFTPVSDQFSLGFSPRLIMAGSRSMSRSESAYFSGNNELLESFMIETAGLYSDYLISLHRGNTRSTIPIPDIDHRYAASLNDFKDGLGFGTDVGLRYTRNLSNELSLVSKENTKVARSISIALSVTDIGYIEYAEGLYLESSELTEAVIEPIDINAAINKNLPMYEGSPEQYFYFLEANGQLHQLQNNPLVKTKNTVLLPTKTQLGIHLLWNSWSIQADLQYTLFTTFFSVPGWTYSTGASLQPIKGIIISSGYTQSTNWGNDLSLGFRLAGTLVELELSSRWPISKNDRRNLPSSISFSGFNLRF
;
A
#
# COMPACT_ATOMS: atom_id res chain seq x y z
N MET A 1 -6.39 8.55 -35.45
CA MET A 1 -7.85 8.77 -35.32
C MET A 1 -8.08 9.52 -34.02
N GLN A 2 -8.63 10.74 -34.05
CA GLN A 2 -8.92 11.53 -32.86
C GLN A 2 -10.24 11.04 -32.25
N SER A 3 -10.19 10.41 -31.08
CA SER A 3 -11.36 10.05 -30.28
C SER A 3 -11.64 11.17 -29.28
N GLY A 4 -12.54 12.07 -29.64
CA GLY A 4 -13.09 13.08 -28.73
C GLY A 4 -14.22 12.48 -27.88
N LEU A 5 -14.04 12.46 -26.57
CA LEU A 5 -15.08 12.09 -25.60
C LEU A 5 -16.10 13.25 -25.52
N ASN A 6 -17.14 13.21 -26.35
CA ASN A 6 -18.23 14.19 -26.30
C ASN A 6 -19.25 13.78 -25.23
N ILE A 7 -19.07 14.32 -24.02
CA ILE A 7 -20.07 14.24 -22.95
C ILE A 7 -21.09 15.36 -23.17
N LEU A 8 -22.28 15.00 -23.66
CA LEU A 8 -23.44 15.90 -23.81
C LEU A 8 -24.11 16.11 -22.44
N ILE A 9 -23.87 17.26 -21.81
CA ILE A 9 -24.53 17.68 -20.56
C ILE A 9 -25.10 19.09 -20.76
N GLY A 10 -26.40 19.24 -20.45
CA GLY A 10 -27.27 20.39 -20.73
C GLY A 10 -26.92 21.73 -20.05
N PRO A 11 -27.72 22.79 -20.24
CA PRO A 11 -27.27 24.18 -20.15
C PRO A 11 -27.53 24.84 -18.77
N ASN A 12 -27.22 24.18 -17.65
CA ASN A 12 -27.37 24.77 -16.31
C ASN A 12 -26.05 25.35 -15.74
N SER A 13 -26.14 26.42 -14.96
CA SER A 13 -25.00 27.20 -14.43
C SER A 13 -24.07 26.42 -13.48
N GLU A 14 -24.58 25.39 -12.78
CA GLU A 14 -23.79 24.48 -11.94
C GLU A 14 -22.82 23.60 -12.75
N ILE A 15 -23.13 23.36 -14.03
CA ILE A 15 -22.32 22.55 -14.95
C ILE A 15 -21.10 23.34 -15.46
N ARG A 16 -21.12 24.68 -15.44
CA ARG A 16 -19.92 25.49 -15.74
C ARG A 16 -18.83 25.29 -14.68
N GLY A 17 -19.22 25.17 -13.40
CA GLY A 17 -18.29 24.85 -12.31
C GLY A 17 -17.68 23.46 -12.47
N LEU A 18 -18.49 22.46 -12.81
CA LEU A 18 -18.02 21.09 -13.07
C LEU A 18 -17.12 21.00 -14.30
N ARG A 19 -17.43 21.70 -15.40
CA ARG A 19 -16.58 21.77 -16.60
C ARG A 19 -15.24 22.44 -16.29
N LEU A 20 -15.24 23.52 -15.50
CA LEU A 20 -14.01 24.19 -15.07
C LEU A 20 -13.20 23.27 -14.15
N ALA A 21 -13.84 22.58 -13.21
CA ALA A 21 -13.19 21.64 -12.31
C ALA A 21 -12.58 20.44 -13.06
N ILE A 22 -13.28 19.87 -14.04
CA ILE A 22 -12.76 18.80 -14.91
C ILE A 22 -11.61 19.32 -15.77
N GLY A 23 -11.72 20.54 -16.31
CA GLY A 23 -10.65 21.18 -17.08
C GLY A 23 -9.39 21.43 -16.25
N VAL A 24 -9.55 21.97 -15.04
CA VAL A 24 -8.46 22.19 -14.08
C VAL A 24 -7.89 20.84 -13.61
N PHE A 25 -8.72 19.84 -13.36
CA PHE A 25 -8.30 18.48 -13.00
C PHE A 25 -7.42 17.89 -14.10
N MET A 26 -7.84 17.94 -15.37
CA MET A 26 -7.04 17.47 -16.50
C MET A 26 -5.71 18.22 -16.63
N VAL A 27 -5.70 19.55 -16.48
CA VAL A 27 -4.48 20.37 -16.56
C VAL A 27 -3.52 20.08 -15.40
N VAL A 28 -4.02 19.98 -14.17
CA VAL A 28 -3.19 19.66 -12.99
C VAL A 28 -2.66 18.23 -13.08
N LEU A 29 -3.45 17.28 -13.58
CA LEU A 29 -3.01 15.89 -13.76
C LEU A 29 -1.90 15.77 -14.82
N ILE A 30 -1.98 16.57 -15.90
CA ILE A 30 -0.89 16.71 -16.89
C ILE A 30 0.36 17.37 -16.27
N LEU A 31 0.18 18.40 -15.43
CA LEU A 31 1.29 19.11 -14.78
C LEU A 31 1.97 18.28 -13.68
N CYS A 32 1.21 17.49 -12.92
CA CYS A 32 1.75 16.56 -11.92
C CYS A 32 2.47 15.36 -12.54
N ALA A 33 2.19 15.05 -13.81
CA ALA A 33 2.90 14.02 -14.58
C ALA A 33 4.22 14.51 -15.20
N GLN A 34 4.63 15.77 -15.00
CA GLN A 34 5.92 16.28 -15.44
C GLN A 34 6.72 16.86 -14.27
N PRO A 35 7.98 16.43 -14.04
CA PRO A 35 8.79 16.96 -12.96
C PRO A 35 9.23 18.40 -13.27
N TYR A 36 8.64 19.39 -12.60
CA TYR A 36 9.18 20.76 -12.56
C TYR A 36 9.74 21.08 -11.18
N ARG A 37 10.99 21.55 -11.13
CA ARG A 37 11.58 22.23 -9.97
C ARG A 37 10.97 23.62 -9.84
N LEU A 38 10.15 23.83 -8.82
CA LEU A 38 9.52 25.12 -8.55
C LEU A 38 10.43 25.96 -7.62
N ASN A 39 11.24 26.84 -8.22
CA ASN A 39 11.95 27.90 -7.47
C ASN A 39 11.00 29.08 -7.26
N ALA A 40 10.42 29.20 -6.06
CA ALA A 40 9.63 30.36 -5.68
C ALA A 40 10.47 31.32 -4.83
N GLN A 41 10.94 32.43 -5.43
CA GLN A 41 11.40 33.61 -4.70
C GLN A 41 10.18 34.50 -4.41
N LEU A 42 9.77 34.56 -3.14
CA LEU A 42 8.72 35.46 -2.66
C LEU A 42 9.34 36.82 -2.33
N GLN A 43 9.15 37.81 -3.22
CA GLN A 43 9.42 39.22 -2.92
C GLN A 43 8.11 39.86 -2.42
N SER A 44 8.06 40.17 -1.12
CA SER A 44 6.93 40.83 -0.46
C SER A 44 7.08 42.35 -0.51
N GLN A 45 6.06 43.04 -1.03
CA GLN A 45 5.79 44.43 -0.67
C GLN A 45 4.32 44.62 -0.33
N LYS A 46 4.15 45.26 0.84
CA LYS A 46 2.95 45.87 1.43
C LYS A 46 2.01 44.98 2.25
N SER A 47 2.14 45.23 3.54
CA SER A 47 1.26 44.91 4.65
C SER A 47 -0.17 45.42 4.48
N SER A 48 -1.13 44.59 4.85
CA SER A 48 -2.22 45.02 5.72
C SER A 48 -2.53 43.86 6.68
N VAL A 49 -2.22 44.04 7.95
CA VAL A 49 -2.63 43.11 9.01
C VAL A 49 -4.14 43.25 9.16
N LYS A 50 -4.89 42.28 8.63
CA LYS A 50 -6.25 42.00 9.07
C LYS A 50 -6.16 40.91 10.11
N THR A 51 -6.50 41.24 11.35
CA THR A 51 -6.78 40.27 12.40
C THR A 51 -7.96 39.43 11.92
N VAL A 52 -7.69 38.19 11.52
CA VAL A 52 -8.73 37.22 11.17
C VAL A 52 -9.14 36.56 12.47
N GLU A 53 -10.32 36.91 12.98
CA GLU A 53 -10.96 36.19 14.07
C GLU A 53 -11.40 34.81 13.56
N ILE A 54 -10.86 33.76 14.17
CA ILE A 54 -10.99 32.37 13.73
C ILE A 54 -12.20 31.73 14.41
N TYR A 55 -13.35 31.76 13.74
CA TYR A 55 -14.48 30.89 14.08
C TYR A 55 -14.64 29.79 13.02
N GLY A 56 -14.06 28.63 13.30
CA GLY A 56 -14.35 27.37 12.60
C GLY A 56 -13.90 26.22 13.48
N SER A 57 -14.79 25.34 13.90
CA SER A 57 -14.51 24.21 14.78
C SER A 57 -14.62 22.91 14.01
N ALA A 58 -13.47 22.42 13.52
CA ALA A 58 -13.37 21.05 13.06
C ALA A 58 -13.63 20.10 14.26
N PRO A 59 -14.53 19.10 14.15
CA PRO A 59 -14.65 18.07 15.18
C PRO A 59 -13.30 17.36 15.36
N SER A 60 -13.03 16.88 16.56
CA SER A 60 -11.83 16.09 16.86
C SER A 60 -11.87 14.79 16.05
N MET A 61 -11.12 14.74 14.97
CA MET A 61 -11.09 13.62 14.03
C MET A 61 -9.67 13.00 14.05
N LEU A 62 -9.54 11.71 14.34
CA LEU A 62 -8.26 10.98 14.55
C LEU A 62 -7.24 11.06 13.39
N PRO A 63 -5.98 11.42 13.59
CA PRO A 63 -4.96 11.09 12.59
C PRO A 63 -4.99 9.60 12.27
N SER A 64 -4.89 9.24 10.99
CA SER A 64 -4.93 7.84 10.55
C SER A 64 -3.85 7.04 11.27
N MET A 65 -4.24 5.88 11.79
CA MET A 65 -3.34 5.07 12.58
C MET A 65 -2.47 4.16 11.70
N GLY A 66 -1.90 4.74 10.65
CA GLY A 66 -1.03 4.10 9.67
C GLY A 66 -1.69 3.07 8.73
N GLY A 67 -3.02 3.04 8.60
CA GLY A 67 -3.69 2.15 7.63
C GLY A 67 -4.94 1.41 8.12
N SER A 68 -5.44 1.68 9.32
CA SER A 68 -6.75 1.20 9.81
C SER A 68 -7.67 2.39 10.11
N GLY A 69 -8.96 2.25 9.80
CA GLY A 69 -9.94 3.33 10.00
C GLY A 69 -11.20 3.21 9.13
N VAL A 70 -11.92 2.11 9.24
CA VAL A 70 -13.16 1.86 8.44
C VAL A 70 -14.28 2.78 8.89
N SER A 71 -14.36 2.99 10.19
CA SER A 71 -15.34 3.84 10.86
C SER A 71 -14.87 5.29 10.99
N TYR A 72 -13.74 5.63 10.35
CA TYR A 72 -13.05 6.88 10.60
C TYR A 72 -13.37 7.97 9.56
N LEU A 73 -13.63 9.18 10.06
CA LEU A 73 -14.27 10.26 9.29
C LEU A 73 -13.34 11.11 8.41
N SER A 74 -12.02 11.09 8.62
CA SER A 74 -11.12 11.93 7.81
C SER A 74 -9.72 11.34 7.64
N GLY A 75 -8.68 12.13 7.35
CA GLY A 75 -7.31 11.64 7.18
C GLY A 75 -7.04 10.81 5.92
N VAL A 76 -5.77 10.41 5.80
CA VAL A 76 -5.18 9.72 4.62
C VAL A 76 -5.91 8.43 4.27
N ASN A 77 -6.16 7.62 5.30
CA ASN A 77 -6.62 6.26 5.13
C ASN A 77 -8.14 6.12 5.27
N GLY A 78 -8.81 6.94 6.08
CA GLY A 78 -10.26 6.80 6.35
C GLY A 78 -11.14 7.00 5.11
N LEU A 79 -10.73 7.91 4.21
CA LEU A 79 -11.43 8.21 2.95
C LEU A 79 -11.01 7.32 1.78
N ARG A 80 -9.99 6.47 1.97
CA ARG A 80 -9.57 5.43 1.03
C ARG A 80 -10.22 4.10 1.38
N ILE A 81 -10.34 3.80 2.66
CA ILE A 81 -10.79 2.49 3.18
C ILE A 81 -12.31 2.31 3.11
N ASN A 82 -13.08 3.37 3.33
CA ASN A 82 -14.52 3.28 3.30
C ASN A 82 -15.12 4.51 2.59
N PRO A 83 -15.68 4.34 1.38
CA PRO A 83 -16.25 5.45 0.62
C PRO A 83 -17.43 6.12 1.33
N ALA A 84 -18.14 5.44 2.24
CA ALA A 84 -19.23 6.04 3.01
C ALA A 84 -18.77 7.24 3.86
N ASN A 85 -17.51 7.22 4.33
CA ASN A 85 -16.93 8.29 5.13
C ASN A 85 -16.81 9.62 4.38
N PHE A 86 -16.85 9.59 3.03
CA PHE A 86 -16.76 10.78 2.20
C PHE A 86 -17.91 11.77 2.45
N GLN A 87 -19.05 11.29 2.94
CA GLN A 87 -20.22 12.13 3.25
C GLN A 87 -20.01 13.07 4.43
N PHE A 88 -19.05 12.81 5.31
CA PHE A 88 -18.96 13.53 6.59
C PHE A 88 -17.95 14.69 6.62
N ASN A 89 -17.46 15.11 5.46
CA ASN A 89 -16.58 16.28 5.33
C ASN A 89 -17.37 17.58 5.05
N LEU A 90 -18.55 17.72 5.70
CA LEU A 90 -19.62 18.67 5.35
C LEU A 90 -19.33 20.16 5.64
N GLU A 91 -18.22 20.49 6.29
CA GLU A 91 -17.95 21.87 6.69
C GLU A 91 -17.75 22.81 5.50
N LYS A 92 -17.42 22.25 4.32
CA LYS A 92 -17.06 22.98 3.10
C LYS A 92 -17.63 22.27 1.87
N LYS A 93 -18.12 23.05 0.91
CA LYS A 93 -18.79 22.53 -0.29
C LYS A 93 -17.80 21.86 -1.23
N TRP A 94 -16.57 22.35 -1.28
CA TRP A 94 -15.53 21.82 -2.14
C TRP A 94 -14.31 21.41 -1.34
N THR A 95 -13.72 20.27 -1.74
CA THR A 95 -12.45 19.79 -1.22
C THR A 95 -11.49 19.53 -2.38
N VAL A 96 -10.24 19.93 -2.21
CA VAL A 96 -9.16 19.61 -3.14
C VAL A 96 -8.01 19.02 -2.33
N LYS A 97 -7.58 17.82 -2.68
CA LYS A 97 -6.46 17.16 -2.03
C LYS A 97 -5.34 16.91 -3.02
N LEU A 98 -4.12 17.12 -2.56
CA LEU A 98 -2.91 16.99 -3.35
C LEU A 98 -1.82 16.30 -2.55
N GLY A 99 -1.22 15.26 -3.14
CA GLY A 99 0.05 14.71 -2.66
C GLY A 99 -0.05 13.93 -1.35
N LEU A 100 -1.16 13.22 -1.14
CA LEU A 100 -1.20 12.20 -0.09
C LEU A 100 -0.17 11.13 -0.43
N LEU A 101 0.65 10.73 0.53
CA LEU A 101 1.69 9.73 0.36
C LEU A 101 1.63 8.74 1.54
N SER A 102 1.64 7.45 1.24
CA SER A 102 1.75 6.37 2.21
C SER A 102 2.81 5.40 1.72
N MET A 103 3.74 5.05 2.59
CA MET A 103 4.88 4.21 2.24
C MET A 103 5.09 3.18 3.36
N VAL A 104 5.32 1.93 2.97
CA VAL A 104 5.50 0.77 3.86
C VAL A 104 6.82 0.12 3.51
N ASN A 105 7.68 -0.13 4.48
CA ASN A 105 9.00 -0.73 4.24
C ASN A 105 9.10 -2.12 4.88
N PRO A 106 9.82 -3.07 4.25
CA PRO A 106 9.98 -4.43 4.76
C PRO A 106 10.81 -4.54 6.06
N ASN A 107 11.50 -3.47 6.49
CA ASN A 107 12.31 -3.43 7.72
C ASN A 107 13.40 -4.51 7.78
N ILE A 108 14.13 -4.69 6.68
CA ILE A 108 15.32 -5.55 6.59
C ILE A 108 16.55 -4.65 6.70
N SER A 109 17.46 -4.96 7.64
CA SER A 109 18.75 -4.27 7.74
C SER A 109 19.76 -4.97 6.84
N THR A 110 20.33 -4.25 5.88
CA THR A 110 21.14 -4.83 4.80
C THR A 110 22.64 -4.75 5.11
N THR A 111 23.05 -3.88 6.03
CA THR A 111 24.43 -3.79 6.54
C THR A 111 24.48 -3.50 8.05
N ALA A 112 25.57 -3.90 8.71
CA ALA A 112 25.77 -3.70 10.15
C ALA A 112 25.95 -2.22 10.54
N ASP A 113 26.46 -1.41 9.59
CA ASP A 113 26.93 -0.03 9.78
C ASP A 113 26.05 1.05 9.12
N GLU A 114 25.01 0.70 8.37
CA GLU A 114 24.07 1.71 7.89
C GLU A 114 23.31 2.31 9.07
N LYS A 115 23.64 3.57 9.36
CA LYS A 115 22.71 4.45 10.06
C LYS A 115 21.38 4.34 9.32
N SER A 116 20.38 3.97 10.08
CA SER A 116 18.99 3.85 9.67
C SER A 116 18.42 5.24 9.33
N ASP A 117 18.92 5.85 8.26
CA ASP A 117 18.51 7.17 7.80
C ASP A 117 17.44 6.99 6.72
N LEU A 118 16.56 7.99 6.57
CA LEU A 118 15.44 7.98 5.63
C LEU A 118 15.88 7.69 4.18
N SER A 119 17.13 8.02 3.82
CA SER A 119 17.68 7.70 2.49
C SER A 119 17.76 6.19 2.24
N SER A 120 18.30 5.40 3.18
CA SER A 120 18.35 3.93 3.05
C SER A 120 16.94 3.32 2.99
N TRP A 121 15.98 3.94 3.69
CA TRP A 121 14.57 3.53 3.66
C TRP A 121 13.91 3.77 2.29
N LEU A 122 14.40 4.74 1.52
CA LEU A 122 13.93 5.04 0.16
C LEU A 122 14.62 4.20 -0.92
N MET A 123 15.80 3.62 -0.65
CA MET A 123 16.53 2.77 -1.60
C MET A 123 15.74 1.54 -2.04
N THR A 124 14.82 1.03 -1.20
CA THR A 124 13.93 -0.09 -1.54
C THR A 124 13.07 0.17 -2.79
N TYR A 125 12.97 1.43 -3.23
CA TYR A 125 12.16 1.83 -4.38
C TYR A 125 13.01 2.34 -5.56
N GLU A 126 14.33 2.32 -5.42
CA GLU A 126 15.25 2.64 -6.50
C GLU A 126 15.55 1.38 -7.35
N PRO A 127 15.98 1.57 -8.62
CA PRO A 127 16.44 0.46 -9.45
C PRO A 127 17.51 -0.36 -8.73
N TYR A 128 17.40 -1.69 -8.82
CA TYR A 128 18.34 -2.59 -8.17
C TYR A 128 19.78 -2.34 -8.66
N GLN A 129 20.65 -1.93 -7.74
CA GLN A 129 22.09 -1.91 -7.99
C GLN A 129 22.73 -3.12 -7.34
N PRO A 130 23.46 -3.97 -8.09
CA PRO A 130 24.18 -5.08 -7.50
C PRO A 130 25.24 -4.56 -6.53
N ILE A 131 24.98 -4.71 -5.24
CA ILE A 131 25.93 -4.34 -4.19
C ILE A 131 27.13 -5.29 -4.30
N SER A 132 28.34 -4.72 -4.37
CA SER A 132 29.56 -5.50 -4.16
C SER A 132 29.57 -5.98 -2.71
N ALA A 133 29.23 -7.26 -2.52
CA ALA A 133 28.91 -7.85 -1.21
C ALA A 133 29.89 -7.44 -0.10
N SER A 134 29.40 -6.75 0.93
CA SER A 134 30.01 -6.83 2.26
C SER A 134 29.69 -8.20 2.85
N GLN A 135 30.71 -8.94 3.27
CA GLN A 135 30.63 -10.33 3.72
C GLN A 135 29.62 -10.51 4.86
N ILE A 136 28.50 -11.20 4.61
CA ILE A 136 27.42 -11.38 5.60
C ILE A 136 27.74 -12.50 6.62
N ASN A 137 28.60 -13.47 6.32
CA ASN A 137 28.70 -14.67 7.17
C ASN A 137 29.79 -14.68 8.26
N SER A 138 30.41 -13.56 8.61
CA SER A 138 31.52 -13.58 9.59
C SER A 138 31.33 -12.75 10.87
N LEU A 139 30.13 -12.21 11.17
CA LEU A 139 29.92 -11.42 12.39
C LEU A 139 28.76 -11.94 13.27
N PRO A 140 28.94 -12.04 14.61
CA PRO A 140 27.89 -12.43 15.57
C PRO A 140 26.61 -11.60 15.53
N GLN A 141 26.67 -10.37 15.00
CA GLN A 141 25.51 -9.47 14.84
C GLN A 141 24.53 -9.91 13.73
N ASN A 142 24.95 -10.80 12.82
CA ASN A 142 24.11 -11.26 11.71
C ASN A 142 23.26 -12.48 12.09
N GLN A 143 23.70 -13.30 13.06
CA GLN A 143 22.86 -14.37 13.61
C GLN A 143 21.68 -13.80 14.41
N SER A 144 21.87 -12.67 15.12
CA SER A 144 20.76 -11.98 15.78
C SER A 144 19.72 -11.46 14.78
N GLU A 145 20.14 -10.97 13.61
CA GLU A 145 19.23 -10.49 12.57
C GLU A 145 18.49 -11.65 11.89
N LEU A 146 19.18 -12.76 11.61
CA LEU A 146 18.55 -14.00 11.14
C LEU A 146 17.53 -14.53 12.15
N ASN A 147 17.88 -14.60 13.43
CA ASN A 147 16.96 -15.03 14.49
C ASN A 147 15.81 -14.03 14.72
N ARG A 148 16.00 -12.75 14.36
CA ARG A 148 14.95 -11.72 14.42
C ARG A 148 13.95 -11.90 13.27
N LEU A 149 14.45 -12.18 12.07
CA LEU A 149 13.64 -12.27 10.85
C LEU A 149 13.00 -13.65 10.65
N PHE A 150 13.64 -14.72 11.12
CA PHE A 150 13.23 -16.10 10.90
C PHE A 150 13.04 -16.83 12.23
N THR A 151 11.80 -17.21 12.52
CA THR A 151 11.45 -17.99 13.73
C THR A 151 11.81 -19.46 13.60
N GLU A 152 11.65 -20.04 12.40
CA GLU A 152 11.97 -21.43 12.09
C GLU A 152 12.69 -21.54 10.75
N SER A 153 13.47 -22.61 10.55
CA SER A 153 14.24 -22.80 9.32
C SER A 153 13.39 -23.22 8.12
N SER A 154 12.22 -23.81 8.38
CA SER A 154 11.33 -24.38 7.36
C SER A 154 10.24 -23.41 6.88
N GLU A 155 9.81 -22.48 7.72
CA GLU A 155 8.73 -21.56 7.42
C GLU A 155 9.26 -20.31 6.69
N PRO A 156 8.61 -19.86 5.61
CA PRO A 156 8.96 -18.61 4.97
C PRO A 156 8.50 -17.41 5.79
N THR A 157 9.35 -16.39 5.89
CA THR A 157 8.96 -15.09 6.42
C THR A 157 8.41 -14.22 5.29
N HIS A 158 7.31 -13.54 5.55
CA HIS A 158 6.65 -12.64 4.61
C HIS A 158 7.09 -11.19 4.81
N PHE A 159 7.45 -10.54 3.71
CA PHE A 159 7.82 -9.13 3.66
C PHE A 159 6.98 -8.39 2.63
N ARG A 160 6.82 -7.08 2.85
CA ARG A 160 6.12 -6.21 1.92
C ARG A 160 6.75 -4.82 1.87
N SER A 161 6.67 -4.24 0.69
CA SER A 161 6.97 -2.84 0.44
C SER A 161 5.81 -2.25 -0.36
N SER A 162 5.46 -0.99 -0.11
CA SER A 162 4.44 -0.35 -0.94
C SER A 162 4.52 1.15 -0.89
N ILE A 163 4.24 1.80 -2.02
CA ILE A 163 3.95 3.23 -2.10
C ILE A 163 2.51 3.38 -2.54
N THR A 164 1.79 4.31 -1.93
CA THR A 164 0.52 4.77 -2.43
C THR A 164 0.48 6.28 -2.38
N GLN A 165 0.13 6.90 -3.50
CA GLN A 165 0.10 8.35 -3.64
C GLN A 165 -1.24 8.81 -4.23
N GLU A 166 -2.06 9.56 -3.48
CA GLU A 166 -3.19 10.29 -4.08
C GLU A 166 -2.62 11.53 -4.74
N LEU A 167 -2.56 11.52 -6.08
CA LEU A 167 -1.98 12.60 -6.87
C LEU A 167 -2.87 13.85 -6.76
N LEU A 168 -4.17 13.65 -6.98
CA LEU A 168 -5.18 14.70 -6.97
C LEU A 168 -6.53 14.08 -6.61
N SER A 169 -7.29 14.77 -5.76
CA SER A 169 -8.71 14.50 -5.52
C SER A 169 -9.49 15.80 -5.47
N VAL A 170 -10.59 15.87 -6.20
CA VAL A 170 -11.50 17.03 -6.20
C VAL A 170 -12.89 16.55 -5.85
N GLY A 171 -13.40 17.05 -4.73
CA GLY A 171 -14.66 16.65 -4.14
C GLY A 171 -15.65 17.79 -4.03
N PHE A 172 -16.92 17.44 -4.22
CA PHE A 172 -18.08 18.26 -3.91
C PHE A 172 -18.90 17.58 -2.81
N HIS A 173 -19.39 18.38 -1.87
CA HIS A 173 -20.13 17.91 -0.70
C HIS A 173 -21.40 18.75 -0.49
N ASN A 174 -22.50 18.07 -0.22
CA ASN A 174 -23.73 18.67 0.31
C ASN A 174 -24.31 17.75 1.40
N GLU A 175 -25.40 18.19 2.04
CA GLU A 175 -26.01 17.47 3.18
C GLU A 175 -26.47 16.03 2.86
N GLN A 176 -26.81 15.76 1.61
CA GLN A 176 -27.32 14.45 1.17
C GLN A 176 -26.26 13.58 0.48
N LEU A 177 -25.34 14.22 -0.25
CA LEU A 177 -24.51 13.62 -1.27
C LEU A 177 -23.11 14.23 -1.26
N SER A 178 -22.12 13.37 -1.47
CA SER A 178 -20.75 13.77 -1.74
C SER A 178 -20.19 12.99 -2.94
N ILE A 179 -19.60 13.71 -3.90
CA ILE A 179 -18.94 13.12 -5.07
C ILE A 179 -17.50 13.64 -5.21
N ALA A 180 -16.54 12.78 -5.49
CA ALA A 180 -15.17 13.17 -5.82
C ALA A 180 -14.61 12.42 -7.03
N LEU A 181 -13.75 13.10 -7.80
CA LEU A 181 -12.86 12.48 -8.77
C LEU A 181 -11.47 12.39 -8.16
N TYR A 182 -10.78 11.26 -8.34
CA TYR A 182 -9.44 11.08 -7.81
C TYR A 182 -8.52 10.33 -8.77
N ALA A 183 -7.23 10.57 -8.62
CA ALA A 183 -6.15 9.83 -9.27
C ALA A 183 -5.14 9.37 -8.21
N GLU A 184 -4.77 8.10 -8.26
CA GLU A 184 -3.91 7.44 -7.27
C GLU A 184 -2.85 6.58 -7.96
N TYR A 185 -1.58 6.79 -7.62
CA TYR A 185 -0.50 5.90 -7.99
C TYR A 185 -0.30 4.86 -6.88
N VAL A 186 -0.12 3.59 -7.25
CA VAL A 186 0.10 2.49 -6.33
C VAL A 186 1.26 1.65 -6.82
N PHE A 187 2.23 1.41 -5.94
CA PHE A 187 3.25 0.40 -6.06
C PHE A 187 3.12 -0.58 -4.90
N LYS A 188 3.11 -1.88 -5.19
CA LYS A 188 3.09 -2.94 -4.19
C LYS A 188 4.12 -3.99 -4.57
N GLN A 189 4.90 -4.39 -3.58
CA GLN A 189 5.87 -5.46 -3.69
C GLN A 189 5.72 -6.34 -2.46
N SER A 190 5.76 -7.65 -2.67
CA SER A 190 5.68 -8.65 -1.62
C SER A 190 6.66 -9.74 -1.92
N PHE A 191 7.32 -10.25 -0.89
CA PHE A 191 8.24 -11.36 -1.07
C PHE A 191 8.26 -12.27 0.14
N GLN A 192 8.69 -13.50 -0.11
CA GLN A 192 8.83 -14.54 0.87
C GLN A 192 10.23 -15.12 0.74
N VAL A 193 10.90 -15.25 1.87
CA VAL A 193 12.19 -15.93 1.94
C VAL A 193 12.22 -16.74 3.22
N ASN A 194 12.76 -17.94 3.18
CA ASN A 194 12.98 -18.74 4.37
C ASN A 194 14.46 -18.76 4.77
N ARG A 195 14.75 -19.20 6.00
CA ARG A 195 16.10 -19.17 6.57
C ARG A 195 17.12 -20.01 5.80
N GLY A 196 16.68 -21.03 5.05
CA GLY A 196 17.59 -21.95 4.36
C GLY A 196 18.45 -21.33 3.25
N TRP A 197 18.15 -20.10 2.83
CA TRP A 197 19.01 -19.28 1.94
C TRP A 197 20.27 -18.75 2.63
N TYR A 198 20.23 -18.65 3.96
CA TYR A 198 21.30 -18.03 4.76
C TYR A 198 21.92 -19.01 5.76
N ASP A 199 21.27 -20.14 6.02
CA ASP A 199 21.69 -21.13 7.01
C ASP A 199 21.71 -22.57 6.45
N LYS A 200 22.64 -23.38 6.97
CA LYS A 200 22.87 -24.78 6.62
C LYS A 200 22.10 -25.77 7.50
N GLU A 201 21.34 -25.27 8.46
CA GLU A 201 20.55 -26.10 9.39
C GLU A 201 19.56 -27.02 8.66
N PHE A 202 19.55 -28.28 9.10
CA PHE A 202 18.57 -29.29 8.72
C PHE A 202 17.50 -29.39 9.79
N TYR A 203 16.26 -29.68 9.39
CA TYR A 203 15.14 -29.88 10.31
C TYR A 203 14.42 -31.22 10.06
N PRO A 204 13.79 -31.81 11.08
CA PRO A 204 13.08 -33.08 10.93
C PRO A 204 11.90 -32.99 9.93
N SER A 205 11.76 -34.01 9.07
CA SER A 205 10.59 -34.23 8.22
C SER A 205 10.22 -35.72 8.14
N LEU A 206 9.06 -36.05 7.57
CA LEU A 206 8.61 -37.43 7.41
C LEU A 206 9.57 -38.30 6.57
N SER A 207 10.30 -37.69 5.62
CA SER A 207 11.26 -38.34 4.73
C SER A 207 12.72 -38.22 5.22
N GLY A 208 12.91 -37.99 6.52
CA GLY A 208 14.23 -37.72 7.13
C GLY A 208 14.52 -36.24 7.32
N LEU A 209 15.79 -35.87 7.51
CA LEU A 209 16.14 -34.47 7.67
C LEU A 209 15.95 -33.73 6.34
N LYS A 210 15.17 -32.65 6.37
CA LYS A 210 14.89 -31.77 5.24
C LYS A 210 15.65 -30.47 5.42
N ARG A 211 16.08 -29.90 4.30
CA ARG A 211 16.45 -28.50 4.20
C ARG A 211 15.72 -27.89 3.02
N SER A 212 15.21 -26.68 3.16
CA SER A 212 14.48 -26.01 2.09
C SER A 212 14.94 -24.59 1.86
N GLN A 213 14.90 -24.15 0.62
CA GLN A 213 15.09 -22.79 0.17
C GLN A 213 13.85 -22.38 -0.59
N LEU A 214 13.08 -21.46 -0.01
CA LEU A 214 11.93 -20.84 -0.65
C LEU A 214 12.24 -19.38 -0.88
N LEU A 215 12.10 -18.93 -2.12
CA LEU A 215 12.17 -17.55 -2.52
C LEU A 215 10.97 -17.24 -3.41
N ALA A 216 10.14 -16.30 -3.01
CA ALA A 216 9.03 -15.83 -3.82
C ALA A 216 8.97 -14.31 -3.83
N HIS A 217 8.45 -13.77 -4.92
CA HIS A 217 8.34 -12.34 -5.20
C HIS A 217 7.08 -12.09 -6.03
N ASP A 218 6.39 -11.00 -5.76
CA ASP A 218 5.43 -10.38 -6.69
C ASP A 218 5.51 -8.87 -6.56
N GLU A 219 5.45 -8.19 -7.69
CA GLU A 219 5.50 -6.75 -7.81
C GLU A 219 4.48 -6.26 -8.84
N ILE A 220 3.78 -5.19 -8.47
CA ILE A 220 2.86 -4.48 -9.35
C ILE A 220 2.88 -2.99 -9.09
N ASN A 221 2.84 -2.22 -10.17
CA ASN A 221 2.57 -0.79 -10.14
C ASN A 221 1.40 -0.42 -11.05
N TYR A 222 0.61 0.56 -10.64
CA TYR A 222 -0.52 1.04 -11.44
C TYR A 222 -0.94 2.46 -11.09
N LEU A 223 -1.60 3.11 -12.06
CA LEU A 223 -2.33 4.35 -11.89
C LEU A 223 -3.83 4.04 -11.90
N ALA A 224 -4.51 4.40 -10.81
CA ALA A 224 -5.95 4.29 -10.68
C ALA A 224 -6.62 5.66 -10.83
N VAL A 225 -7.66 5.74 -11.65
CA VAL A 225 -8.51 6.93 -11.78
C VAL A 225 -9.93 6.52 -11.45
N GLY A 226 -10.56 7.21 -10.49
CA GLY A 226 -11.84 6.78 -9.96
C GLY A 226 -12.77 7.90 -9.56
N LEU A 227 -14.00 7.49 -9.25
CA LEU A 227 -15.06 8.31 -8.73
C LEU A 227 -15.40 7.81 -7.32
N LYS A 228 -15.40 8.68 -6.33
CA LYS A 228 -15.96 8.41 -4.99
C LYS A 228 -17.36 9.00 -4.94
N TYR A 229 -18.32 8.19 -4.53
CA TYR A 229 -19.70 8.58 -4.28
C TYR A 229 -20.07 8.17 -2.86
N SER A 230 -20.75 9.05 -2.13
CA SER A 230 -21.37 8.72 -0.85
C SER A 230 -22.67 9.47 -0.69
N GLU A 231 -23.69 8.79 -0.17
CA GLU A 231 -25.03 9.33 0.02
C GLU A 231 -25.54 8.99 1.42
N ARG A 232 -26.24 9.94 2.04
CA ARG A 232 -27.00 9.74 3.26
C ARG A 232 -28.32 9.03 2.92
N LEU A 233 -28.57 7.91 3.58
CA LEU A 233 -29.81 7.15 3.41
C LEU A 233 -30.81 7.57 4.48
N ASP A 234 -31.90 8.22 4.06
CA ASP A 234 -32.99 8.60 4.97
C ASP A 234 -34.02 7.47 5.17
N ILE A 235 -33.85 6.32 4.50
CA ILE A 235 -34.85 5.23 4.43
C ILE A 235 -35.14 4.60 5.81
N LEU A 236 -34.24 4.75 6.79
CA LEU A 236 -34.42 4.25 8.15
C LEU A 236 -34.83 5.33 9.16
N SER A 237 -35.07 6.57 8.71
CA SER A 237 -35.43 7.69 9.60
C SER A 237 -36.70 7.45 10.42
N ASP A 238 -37.58 6.57 9.93
CA ASP A 238 -38.83 6.22 10.61
C ASP A 238 -38.65 5.16 11.72
N PHE A 239 -37.51 4.43 11.71
CA PHE A 239 -37.21 3.35 12.66
C PHE A 239 -36.08 3.69 13.64
N THR A 240 -35.38 4.81 13.44
CA THR A 240 -34.29 5.29 14.29
C THR A 240 -34.52 6.74 14.72
N PRO A 241 -33.98 7.18 15.87
CA PRO A 241 -33.98 8.60 16.24
C PRO A 241 -33.55 9.52 15.08
N VAL A 242 -34.20 10.68 14.95
CA VAL A 242 -33.93 11.70 13.89
C VAL A 242 -32.46 12.15 13.85
N SER A 243 -31.72 11.95 14.93
CA SER A 243 -30.29 12.26 15.06
C SER A 243 -29.36 11.24 14.39
N ASP A 244 -29.87 10.08 14.00
CA ASP A 244 -29.06 9.00 13.47
C ASP A 244 -28.82 9.18 11.97
N GLN A 245 -27.64 8.76 11.51
CA GLN A 245 -27.20 8.94 10.14
C GLN A 245 -26.72 7.61 9.57
N PHE A 246 -27.34 7.21 8.45
CA PHE A 246 -26.88 6.11 7.62
C PHE A 246 -26.26 6.66 6.36
N SER A 247 -25.13 6.08 5.94
CA SER A 247 -24.47 6.44 4.69
C SER A 247 -24.00 5.20 3.97
N LEU A 248 -24.11 5.26 2.64
CA LEU A 248 -23.66 4.25 1.70
C LEU A 248 -22.73 4.92 0.71
N GLY A 249 -21.58 4.31 0.47
CA GLY A 249 -20.61 4.80 -0.48
C GLY A 249 -20.12 3.75 -1.46
N PHE A 250 -19.73 4.22 -2.63
CA PHE A 250 -19.17 3.44 -3.73
C PHE A 250 -17.96 4.17 -4.33
N SER A 251 -16.92 3.43 -4.69
CA SER A 251 -15.72 4.00 -5.32
C SER A 251 -15.23 3.18 -6.51
N PRO A 252 -15.93 3.19 -7.67
CA PRO A 252 -15.43 2.55 -8.87
C PRO A 252 -14.20 3.28 -9.42
N ARG A 253 -13.25 2.50 -9.96
CA ARG A 253 -12.01 3.01 -10.55
C ARG A 253 -11.54 2.17 -11.73
N LEU A 254 -10.96 2.85 -12.71
CA LEU A 254 -10.22 2.25 -13.80
C LEU A 254 -8.74 2.21 -13.42
N ILE A 255 -8.06 1.13 -13.80
CA ILE A 255 -6.67 0.88 -13.43
C ILE A 255 -5.86 0.71 -14.71
N MET A 256 -4.81 1.50 -14.86
CA MET A 256 -3.80 1.35 -15.90
C MET A 256 -2.54 0.81 -15.23
N ALA A 257 -2.12 -0.39 -15.58
CA ALA A 257 -1.04 -1.10 -14.90
C ALA A 257 0.25 -1.07 -15.72
N GLY A 258 1.36 -0.95 -15.01
CA GLY A 258 2.69 -1.04 -15.58
C GLY A 258 3.20 -2.47 -15.62
N SER A 259 4.50 -2.64 -15.80
CA SER A 259 5.11 -3.97 -15.86
C SER A 259 4.90 -4.74 -14.55
N ARG A 260 4.82 -6.06 -14.65
CA ARG A 260 4.63 -6.96 -13.51
C ARG A 260 5.65 -8.08 -13.52
N SER A 261 6.13 -8.44 -12.34
CA SER A 261 6.93 -9.62 -12.11
C SER A 261 6.36 -10.44 -10.96
N MET A 262 6.14 -11.73 -11.20
CA MET A 262 5.86 -12.71 -10.18
C MET A 262 6.81 -13.88 -10.37
N SER A 263 7.45 -14.32 -9.30
CA SER A 263 8.41 -15.42 -9.37
C SER A 263 8.43 -16.19 -8.06
N ARG A 264 8.56 -17.51 -8.15
CA ARG A 264 8.66 -18.43 -7.01
C ARG A 264 9.68 -19.49 -7.35
N SER A 265 10.61 -19.74 -6.45
CA SER A 265 11.58 -20.83 -6.49
C SER A 265 11.53 -21.55 -5.16
N GLU A 266 11.49 -22.87 -5.22
CA GLU A 266 11.54 -23.74 -4.06
C GLU A 266 12.48 -24.91 -4.33
N SER A 267 13.46 -25.07 -3.46
CA SER A 267 14.37 -26.21 -3.45
C SER A 267 14.28 -26.91 -2.12
N ALA A 268 14.18 -28.24 -2.14
CA ALA A 268 14.15 -29.06 -0.95
C ALA A 268 15.10 -30.23 -1.10
N TYR A 269 16.08 -30.30 -0.19
CA TYR A 269 17.00 -31.42 -0.09
C TYR A 269 16.61 -32.33 1.08
N PHE A 270 16.48 -33.63 0.81
CA PHE A 270 16.14 -34.66 1.78
C PHE A 270 17.33 -35.58 2.02
N SER A 271 17.94 -35.48 3.21
CA SER A 271 19.15 -36.24 3.52
C SER A 271 18.90 -37.73 3.69
N GLY A 272 17.65 -38.15 3.93
CA GLY A 272 17.30 -39.56 4.12
C GLY A 272 17.50 -40.39 2.86
N ASN A 273 17.19 -39.79 1.70
CA ASN A 273 17.20 -40.44 0.39
C ASN A 273 18.20 -39.79 -0.59
N ASN A 274 18.88 -38.72 -0.19
CA ASN A 274 19.71 -37.88 -1.07
C ASN A 274 18.94 -37.38 -2.29
N GLU A 275 17.72 -36.91 -2.07
CA GLU A 275 16.84 -36.36 -3.10
C GLU A 275 16.87 -34.84 -3.06
N LEU A 276 16.97 -34.21 -4.23
CA LEU A 276 16.80 -32.78 -4.42
C LEU A 276 15.56 -32.54 -5.28
N LEU A 277 14.56 -31.89 -4.69
CA LEU A 277 13.40 -31.37 -5.41
C LEU A 277 13.62 -29.90 -5.70
N GLU A 278 13.46 -29.50 -6.95
CA GLU A 278 13.46 -28.10 -7.37
C GLU A 278 12.17 -27.79 -8.12
N SER A 279 11.62 -26.62 -7.85
CA SER A 279 10.49 -26.10 -8.58
C SER A 279 10.62 -24.61 -8.70
N PHE A 280 10.24 -24.08 -9.84
CA PHE A 280 10.13 -22.65 -10.02
C PHE A 280 8.98 -22.32 -10.96
N MET A 281 8.41 -21.15 -10.74
CA MET A 281 7.33 -20.60 -11.51
C MET A 281 7.54 -19.10 -11.65
N ILE A 282 7.48 -18.60 -12.88
CA ILE A 282 7.70 -17.21 -13.24
C ILE A 282 6.55 -16.77 -14.13
N GLU A 283 5.95 -15.64 -13.78
CA GLU A 283 4.91 -14.98 -14.55
C GLU A 283 5.24 -13.50 -14.66
N THR A 284 5.39 -12.98 -15.88
CA THR A 284 5.82 -11.60 -16.12
C THR A 284 4.94 -10.92 -17.16
N ALA A 285 4.90 -9.59 -17.13
CA ALA A 285 4.34 -8.74 -18.17
C ALA A 285 5.18 -7.46 -18.34
N GLY A 286 5.17 -6.89 -19.56
CA GLY A 286 5.90 -5.65 -19.86
C GLY A 286 7.43 -5.82 -19.87
N LEU A 287 8.15 -4.87 -19.28
CA LEU A 287 9.61 -4.82 -19.26
C LEU A 287 10.25 -6.09 -18.67
N TYR A 288 9.61 -6.72 -17.69
CA TYR A 288 10.10 -7.96 -17.10
C TYR A 288 10.00 -9.16 -18.05
N SER A 289 9.06 -9.15 -18.99
CA SER A 289 8.99 -10.17 -20.04
C SER A 289 10.13 -10.04 -21.05
N ASP A 290 10.49 -8.80 -21.43
CA ASP A 290 11.65 -8.55 -22.30
C ASP A 290 12.96 -8.97 -21.63
N TYR A 291 13.07 -8.70 -20.33
CA TYR A 291 14.19 -9.14 -19.50
C TYR A 291 14.27 -10.68 -19.42
N LEU A 292 13.14 -11.35 -19.16
CA LEU A 292 13.05 -12.80 -19.10
C LEU A 292 13.41 -13.47 -20.44
N ILE A 293 12.94 -12.93 -21.57
CA ILE A 293 13.32 -13.41 -22.92
C ILE A 293 14.83 -13.31 -23.12
N SER A 294 15.44 -12.22 -22.66
CA SER A 294 16.88 -12.01 -22.80
C SER A 294 17.68 -13.03 -21.99
N LEU A 295 17.28 -13.30 -20.74
CA LEU A 295 17.87 -14.35 -19.90
C LEU A 295 17.69 -15.74 -20.52
N HIS A 296 16.49 -16.03 -21.03
CA HIS A 296 16.17 -17.31 -21.66
C HIS A 296 17.00 -17.57 -22.93
N ARG A 297 17.40 -16.52 -23.66
CA ARG A 297 18.31 -16.62 -24.82
C ARG A 297 19.78 -16.84 -24.45
N GLY A 298 20.12 -16.94 -23.17
CA GLY A 298 21.48 -17.18 -22.70
C GLY A 298 22.31 -15.91 -22.49
N ASN A 299 21.71 -14.72 -22.56
CA ASN A 299 22.42 -13.50 -22.16
C ASN A 299 22.63 -13.51 -20.65
N THR A 300 23.82 -13.05 -20.21
CA THR A 300 24.13 -12.94 -18.77
C THR A 300 23.59 -11.62 -18.22
N ARG A 301 23.32 -11.56 -16.91
CA ARG A 301 22.86 -10.30 -16.27
C ARG A 301 23.82 -9.12 -16.46
N SER A 302 25.11 -9.38 -16.63
CA SER A 302 26.11 -8.34 -16.95
C SER A 302 25.96 -7.73 -18.35
N THR A 303 25.18 -8.37 -19.24
CA THR A 303 24.99 -7.96 -20.63
C THR A 303 23.58 -7.47 -20.95
N ILE A 304 22.61 -7.75 -20.06
CA ILE A 304 21.22 -7.31 -20.21
C ILE A 304 21.06 -5.99 -19.45
N PRO A 305 20.56 -4.92 -20.09
CA PRO A 305 20.17 -3.72 -19.36
C PRO A 305 19.11 -4.09 -18.32
N ILE A 306 19.40 -3.83 -17.06
CA ILE A 306 18.41 -3.93 -15.98
C ILE A 306 17.28 -2.93 -16.28
N PRO A 307 16.00 -3.31 -16.16
CA PRO A 307 14.91 -2.36 -16.19
C PRO A 307 15.16 -1.22 -15.19
N ASP A 308 15.38 -0.01 -15.71
CA ASP A 308 15.61 1.19 -14.90
C ASP A 308 14.26 1.75 -14.43
N ILE A 309 13.66 1.08 -13.45
CA ILE A 309 12.34 1.44 -12.92
C ILE A 309 12.50 2.10 -11.56
N ASP A 310 12.30 3.42 -11.50
CA ASP A 310 12.18 4.15 -10.25
C ASP A 310 10.73 4.08 -9.77
N HIS A 311 10.47 3.29 -8.73
CA HIS A 311 9.11 3.06 -8.23
C HIS A 311 8.60 4.21 -7.36
N ARG A 312 9.43 5.20 -7.04
CA ARG A 312 9.05 6.36 -6.21
C ARG A 312 8.09 7.28 -6.94
N TYR A 313 8.24 7.42 -8.26
CA TYR A 313 7.45 8.33 -9.08
C TYR A 313 7.22 7.75 -10.48
N ALA A 314 6.01 7.87 -11.00
CA ALA A 314 5.76 7.61 -12.41
C ALA A 314 6.51 8.65 -13.27
N ALA A 315 7.42 8.20 -14.14
CA ALA A 315 8.13 9.09 -15.05
C ALA A 315 7.26 9.47 -16.26
N SER A 316 6.35 8.58 -16.66
CA SER A 316 5.43 8.78 -17.78
C SER A 316 4.14 7.97 -17.66
N LEU A 317 3.08 8.41 -18.34
CA LEU A 317 1.88 7.59 -18.58
C LEU A 317 2.20 6.31 -19.37
N ASN A 318 3.28 6.30 -20.15
CA ASN A 318 3.73 5.11 -20.87
C ASN A 318 4.17 3.97 -19.96
N ASP A 319 4.47 4.27 -18.69
CA ASP A 319 4.86 3.27 -17.68
C ASP A 319 3.64 2.43 -17.23
N PHE A 320 2.43 2.76 -17.68
CA PHE A 320 1.16 2.10 -17.31
C PHE A 320 0.39 1.53 -18.49
N LYS A 321 1.09 1.14 -19.56
CA LYS A 321 0.49 0.66 -20.81
C LYS A 321 0.26 -0.87 -20.87
N ASP A 322 0.83 -1.61 -19.92
CA ASP A 322 0.99 -3.07 -20.04
C ASP A 322 -0.27 -3.83 -19.60
N GLY A 323 -1.07 -3.25 -18.70
CA GLY A 323 -2.32 -3.85 -18.23
C GLY A 323 -3.47 -2.87 -18.07
N LEU A 324 -4.70 -3.38 -18.13
CA LEU A 324 -5.92 -2.63 -17.89
C LEU A 324 -6.78 -3.38 -16.87
N GLY A 325 -7.35 -2.66 -15.91
CA GLY A 325 -8.14 -3.23 -14.84
C GLY A 325 -9.30 -2.36 -14.41
N PHE A 326 -10.13 -2.95 -13.57
CA PHE A 326 -11.24 -2.28 -12.90
C PHE A 326 -11.22 -2.67 -11.42
N GLY A 327 -11.49 -1.70 -10.56
CA GLY A 327 -11.66 -1.91 -9.13
C GLY A 327 -12.88 -1.18 -8.62
N THR A 328 -13.43 -1.64 -7.50
CA THR A 328 -14.43 -0.88 -6.75
C THR A 328 -14.29 -1.11 -5.26
N ASP A 329 -14.62 -0.08 -4.49
CA ASP A 329 -14.80 -0.16 -3.04
C ASP A 329 -16.27 0.10 -2.70
N VAL A 330 -16.78 -0.56 -1.66
CA VAL A 330 -18.15 -0.38 -1.17
C VAL A 330 -18.09 -0.20 0.34
N GLY A 331 -18.93 0.71 0.84
CA GLY A 331 -18.87 1.15 2.21
C GLY A 331 -20.24 1.44 2.79
N LEU A 332 -20.44 1.06 4.04
CA LEU A 332 -21.61 1.38 4.85
C LEU A 332 -21.16 1.98 6.16
N ARG A 333 -21.90 2.96 6.64
CA ARG A 333 -21.67 3.54 7.96
C ARG A 333 -22.97 3.97 8.59
N TYR A 334 -23.09 3.64 9.87
CA TYR A 334 -24.12 4.11 10.78
C TYR A 334 -23.47 4.97 11.86
N THR A 335 -24.00 6.16 12.10
CA THR A 335 -23.56 7.08 13.15
C THR A 335 -24.75 7.49 14.00
N ARG A 336 -24.65 7.20 15.30
CA ARG A 336 -25.61 7.64 16.31
C ARG A 336 -25.05 8.81 17.09
N ASN A 337 -25.77 9.92 17.11
CA ASN A 337 -25.43 11.07 17.94
C ASN A 337 -25.77 10.74 19.41
N LEU A 338 -24.82 10.99 20.31
CA LEU A 338 -24.96 10.76 21.75
C LEU A 338 -25.14 12.06 22.53
N SER A 339 -25.15 13.20 21.84
CA SER A 339 -25.42 14.50 22.46
C SER A 339 -26.90 14.62 22.84
N ASN A 340 -27.16 15.04 24.08
CA ASN A 340 -28.50 15.14 24.69
C ASN A 340 -29.35 16.34 24.21
N GLU A 341 -29.06 16.92 23.04
CA GLU A 341 -29.91 17.99 22.54
C GLU A 341 -31.11 17.38 21.82
N LEU A 342 -32.19 17.19 22.58
CA LEU A 342 -33.58 17.07 22.14
C LEU A 342 -33.99 18.36 21.39
N SER A 343 -33.29 18.67 20.30
CA SER A 343 -33.63 19.75 19.39
C SER A 343 -34.69 19.23 18.44
N LEU A 344 -35.95 19.26 18.90
CA LEU A 344 -37.13 19.11 18.04
C LEU A 344 -37.21 20.19 16.95
N VAL A 345 -36.35 21.22 17.01
CA VAL A 345 -36.28 22.32 16.04
C VAL A 345 -34.82 22.78 15.88
N SER A 346 -34.05 22.10 15.03
CA SER A 346 -32.87 22.71 14.40
C SER A 346 -32.45 21.86 13.21
N LYS A 347 -32.71 22.38 12.00
CA LYS A 347 -32.11 21.92 10.74
C LYS A 347 -30.69 22.44 10.53
N GLU A 348 -30.09 23.10 11.53
CA GLU A 348 -28.76 23.68 11.39
C GLU A 348 -27.72 22.84 12.11
N ASN A 349 -26.86 22.17 11.32
CA ASN A 349 -25.48 21.77 11.64
C ASN A 349 -25.16 21.61 13.14
N THR A 350 -25.86 20.73 13.83
CA THR A 350 -25.55 20.41 15.22
C THR A 350 -24.21 19.71 15.24
N LYS A 351 -23.21 20.38 15.80
CA LYS A 351 -21.85 19.86 15.94
C LYS A 351 -21.93 18.53 16.67
N VAL A 352 -21.51 17.46 16.00
CA VAL A 352 -21.44 16.12 16.59
C VAL A 352 -20.28 16.10 17.58
N ALA A 353 -20.53 16.58 18.79
CA ALA A 353 -19.55 16.57 19.87
C ALA A 353 -19.42 15.17 20.49
N ARG A 354 -20.48 14.35 20.45
CA ARG A 354 -20.49 12.98 20.97
C ARG A 354 -21.21 12.06 20.01
N SER A 355 -20.55 10.99 19.58
CA SER A 355 -21.19 10.01 18.69
C SER A 355 -20.53 8.65 18.77
N ILE A 356 -21.32 7.62 18.51
CA ILE A 356 -20.80 6.30 18.19
C ILE A 356 -21.06 6.00 16.71
N SER A 357 -20.09 5.43 16.04
CA SER A 357 -20.21 5.02 14.64
C SER A 357 -19.80 3.58 14.48
N ILE A 358 -20.54 2.86 13.64
CA ILE A 358 -20.21 1.50 13.19
C ILE A 358 -20.11 1.57 11.68
N ALA A 359 -19.07 0.97 11.11
CA ALA A 359 -18.86 1.00 9.68
C ALA A 359 -18.38 -0.34 9.17
N LEU A 360 -18.82 -0.68 7.97
CA LEU A 360 -18.45 -1.89 7.24
C LEU A 360 -17.95 -1.44 5.86
N SER A 361 -16.86 -2.02 5.38
CA SER A 361 -16.43 -1.81 4.00
C SER A 361 -15.87 -3.09 3.39
N VAL A 362 -15.95 -3.15 2.06
CA VAL A 362 -15.22 -4.09 1.24
C VAL A 362 -14.43 -3.28 0.22
N THR A 363 -13.11 -3.43 0.23
CA THR A 363 -12.19 -2.65 -0.62
C THR A 363 -11.48 -3.56 -1.60
N ASP A 364 -10.98 -2.99 -2.68
CA ASP A 364 -10.13 -3.66 -3.67
C ASP A 364 -10.87 -4.84 -4.34
N ILE A 365 -12.15 -4.69 -4.67
CA ILE A 365 -12.91 -5.68 -5.45
C ILE A 365 -12.59 -5.45 -6.93
N GLY A 366 -11.95 -6.42 -7.59
CA GLY A 366 -11.68 -6.33 -9.02
C GLY A 366 -10.40 -7.05 -9.45
N TYR A 367 -9.92 -6.71 -10.64
CA TYR A 367 -8.76 -7.35 -11.26
C TYR A 367 -8.07 -6.43 -12.26
N ILE A 368 -6.87 -6.83 -12.67
CA ILE A 368 -6.07 -6.25 -13.75
C ILE A 368 -5.76 -7.36 -14.75
N GLU A 369 -6.03 -7.12 -16.02
CA GLU A 369 -5.68 -8.03 -17.12
C GLU A 369 -4.48 -7.47 -17.90
N TYR A 370 -3.48 -8.31 -18.11
CA TYR A 370 -2.37 -8.08 -19.03
C TYR A 370 -2.61 -8.89 -20.28
N ALA A 371 -2.73 -8.21 -21.42
CA ALA A 371 -3.00 -8.85 -22.70
C ALA A 371 -1.82 -9.70 -23.20
N GLU A 372 -0.60 -9.29 -22.85
CA GLU A 372 0.65 -9.94 -23.22
C GLU A 372 1.51 -10.16 -21.97
N GLY A 373 1.88 -11.41 -21.74
CA GLY A 373 2.79 -11.81 -20.68
C GLY A 373 3.47 -13.14 -21.00
N LEU A 374 4.39 -13.52 -20.12
CA LEU A 374 5.10 -14.78 -20.19
C LEU A 374 4.88 -15.58 -18.92
N TYR A 375 4.81 -16.89 -19.10
CA TYR A 375 4.71 -17.87 -18.05
C TYR A 375 5.73 -18.98 -18.28
N LEU A 376 6.36 -19.41 -17.19
CA LEU A 376 7.24 -20.55 -17.15
C LEU A 376 7.00 -21.25 -15.82
N GLU A 377 6.73 -22.54 -15.86
CA GLU A 377 6.72 -23.41 -14.69
C GLU A 377 7.55 -24.66 -15.00
N SER A 378 8.36 -25.07 -14.03
CA SER A 378 9.11 -26.32 -14.10
C SER A 378 9.31 -26.89 -12.72
N SER A 379 9.36 -28.22 -12.67
CA SER A 379 9.70 -28.98 -11.48
C SER A 379 10.57 -30.16 -11.87
N GLU A 380 11.69 -30.30 -11.17
CA GLU A 380 12.69 -31.34 -11.38
C GLU A 380 12.94 -32.07 -10.06
N LEU A 381 12.96 -33.40 -10.12
CA LEU A 381 13.38 -34.25 -9.01
C LEU A 381 14.68 -34.94 -9.42
N THR A 382 15.74 -34.69 -8.67
CA THR A 382 17.04 -35.35 -8.85
C THR A 382 17.25 -36.36 -7.75
N GLU A 383 17.29 -37.64 -8.11
CA GLU A 383 17.60 -38.76 -7.21
C GLU A 383 19.12 -38.95 -7.09
N ALA A 384 19.58 -39.40 -5.91
CA ALA A 384 20.98 -39.77 -5.63
C ALA A 384 22.01 -38.64 -5.80
N VAL A 385 21.73 -37.45 -5.27
CA VAL A 385 22.65 -36.30 -5.26
C VAL A 385 23.76 -36.53 -4.21
N ILE A 386 25.03 -36.49 -4.63
CA ILE A 386 26.18 -36.48 -3.72
C ILE A 386 26.24 -35.07 -3.07
N GLU A 387 26.30 -35.00 -1.73
CA GLU A 387 26.37 -33.81 -0.84
C GLU A 387 26.33 -32.39 -1.46
N PRO A 388 25.56 -31.43 -0.90
CA PRO A 388 24.91 -30.41 -1.69
C PRO A 388 25.86 -29.24 -2.01
N ILE A 389 26.57 -29.32 -3.14
CA ILE A 389 27.40 -28.23 -3.66
C ILE A 389 26.50 -27.06 -4.13
N ASP A 390 25.30 -27.33 -4.69
CA ASP A 390 24.41 -26.29 -5.23
C ASP A 390 23.57 -25.55 -4.17
N ILE A 391 22.91 -26.26 -3.24
CA ILE A 391 22.04 -25.59 -2.22
C ILE A 391 22.86 -24.73 -1.23
N ASN A 392 24.18 -24.95 -1.16
CA ASN A 392 25.08 -24.17 -0.33
C ASN A 392 25.71 -23.00 -1.08
N ALA A 393 25.53 -22.89 -2.40
CA ALA A 393 26.26 -21.91 -3.19
C ALA A 393 25.92 -20.47 -2.78
N ALA A 394 24.64 -20.14 -2.54
CA ALA A 394 24.24 -18.84 -1.98
C ALA A 394 24.91 -18.53 -0.63
N ILE A 395 24.96 -19.51 0.28
CA ILE A 395 25.57 -19.35 1.61
C ILE A 395 27.08 -19.20 1.48
N ASN A 396 27.72 -20.04 0.67
CA ASN A 396 29.17 -20.00 0.45
C ASN A 396 29.61 -18.70 -0.25
N LYS A 397 28.74 -18.11 -1.08
CA LYS A 397 28.92 -16.81 -1.72
C LYS A 397 28.55 -15.63 -0.80
N ASN A 398 28.04 -15.90 0.41
CA ASN A 398 27.60 -14.90 1.39
C ASN A 398 26.65 -13.85 0.77
N LEU A 399 25.59 -14.31 0.09
CA LEU A 399 24.63 -13.40 -0.55
C LEU A 399 24.05 -12.38 0.46
N PRO A 400 23.77 -11.14 0.01
CA PRO A 400 23.04 -10.18 0.81
C PRO A 400 21.64 -10.70 1.17
N MET A 401 21.02 -10.12 2.20
CA MET A 401 19.61 -10.39 2.46
C MET A 401 18.77 -10.02 1.23
N TYR A 402 17.79 -10.86 0.90
CA TYR A 402 16.84 -10.58 -0.14
C TYR A 402 15.93 -9.40 0.27
N GLU A 403 15.94 -8.34 -0.52
CA GLU A 403 15.21 -7.08 -0.31
C GLU A 403 13.97 -6.99 -1.21
N GLY A 404 13.85 -7.94 -2.14
CA GLY A 404 12.61 -8.18 -2.85
C GLY A 404 12.53 -7.58 -4.26
N SER A 405 13.63 -7.17 -4.90
CA SER A 405 13.56 -6.74 -6.31
C SER A 405 13.53 -7.93 -7.29
N PRO A 406 12.84 -7.82 -8.43
CA PRO A 406 12.83 -8.85 -9.47
C PRO A 406 14.22 -9.24 -9.96
N GLU A 407 15.13 -8.28 -10.11
CA GLU A 407 16.49 -8.51 -10.58
C GLU A 407 17.31 -9.28 -9.54
N GLN A 408 17.14 -8.95 -8.26
CA GLN A 408 17.77 -9.65 -7.17
C GLN A 408 17.26 -11.10 -7.10
N TYR A 409 15.99 -11.35 -7.43
CA TYR A 409 15.46 -12.72 -7.50
C TYR A 409 16.27 -13.57 -8.49
N PHE A 410 16.49 -13.05 -9.70
CA PHE A 410 17.30 -13.75 -10.68
C PHE A 410 18.74 -13.94 -10.19
N TYR A 411 19.32 -12.97 -9.46
CA TYR A 411 20.64 -13.08 -8.83
C TYR A 411 20.76 -14.28 -7.89
N PHE A 412 19.75 -14.50 -7.07
CA PHE A 412 19.69 -15.66 -6.20
C PHE A 412 19.64 -16.99 -6.99
N LEU A 413 18.89 -17.05 -8.08
CA LEU A 413 18.82 -18.24 -8.93
C LEU A 413 20.18 -18.61 -9.56
N GLU A 414 20.90 -17.64 -10.14
CA GLU A 414 22.24 -17.92 -10.69
C GLU A 414 23.26 -18.26 -9.60
N ALA A 415 23.14 -17.63 -8.42
CA ALA A 415 24.03 -17.91 -7.32
C ALA A 415 23.95 -19.38 -6.89
N ASN A 416 22.75 -19.97 -6.95
CA ASN A 416 22.46 -21.39 -6.71
C ASN A 416 22.55 -22.29 -7.95
N GLY A 417 23.02 -21.79 -9.09
CA GLY A 417 23.12 -22.58 -10.31
C GLY A 417 21.79 -22.87 -11.01
N GLN A 418 20.66 -22.39 -10.51
CA GLN A 418 19.29 -22.71 -10.96
C GLN A 418 18.86 -21.99 -12.24
N LEU A 419 19.66 -21.06 -12.74
CA LEU A 419 19.36 -20.32 -13.97
C LEU A 419 19.26 -21.24 -15.20
N HIS A 420 19.92 -22.41 -15.18
CA HIS A 420 19.84 -23.38 -16.28
C HIS A 420 18.41 -23.87 -16.54
N GLN A 421 17.58 -23.98 -15.49
CA GLN A 421 16.20 -24.42 -15.66
C GLN A 421 15.38 -23.39 -16.43
N LEU A 422 15.65 -22.08 -16.26
CA LEU A 422 15.03 -21.01 -17.05
C LEU A 422 15.46 -21.06 -18.53
N GLN A 423 16.68 -21.50 -18.82
CA GLN A 423 17.21 -21.62 -20.18
C GLN A 423 16.69 -22.87 -20.90
N ASN A 424 16.45 -23.96 -20.16
CA ASN A 424 16.06 -25.26 -20.71
C ASN A 424 14.54 -25.46 -20.84
N ASN A 425 13.73 -24.70 -20.08
CA ASN A 425 12.28 -24.82 -20.11
C ASN A 425 11.62 -23.80 -21.05
N PRO A 426 10.58 -24.19 -21.81
CA PRO A 426 9.95 -23.32 -22.79
C PRO A 426 9.20 -22.15 -22.14
N LEU A 427 9.39 -20.95 -22.68
CA LEU A 427 8.56 -19.79 -22.34
C LEU A 427 7.20 -19.86 -23.04
N VAL A 428 6.12 -19.80 -22.27
CA VAL A 428 4.75 -19.80 -22.79
C VAL A 428 4.21 -18.37 -22.78
N LYS A 429 3.69 -17.90 -23.93
CA LYS A 429 2.93 -16.66 -23.96
C LYS A 429 1.59 -16.88 -23.29
N THR A 430 1.22 -15.98 -22.38
CA THR A 430 -0.02 -16.08 -21.64
C THR A 430 -0.66 -14.71 -21.44
N LYS A 431 -1.95 -14.73 -21.12
CA LYS A 431 -2.64 -13.59 -20.51
C LYS A 431 -2.54 -13.71 -19.01
N ASN A 432 -2.18 -12.62 -18.33
CA ASN A 432 -2.06 -12.61 -16.88
C ASN A 432 -3.24 -11.85 -16.29
N THR A 433 -3.96 -12.47 -15.36
CA THR A 433 -5.04 -11.80 -14.62
C THR A 433 -4.68 -11.75 -13.16
N VAL A 434 -4.55 -10.54 -12.62
CA VAL A 434 -4.18 -10.30 -11.23
C VAL A 434 -5.41 -9.79 -10.49
N LEU A 435 -5.85 -10.53 -9.48
CA LEU A 435 -6.91 -10.08 -8.59
C LEU A 435 -6.39 -8.96 -7.68
N LEU A 436 -7.21 -7.95 -7.47
CA LEU A 436 -6.93 -6.94 -6.45
C LEU A 436 -7.05 -7.58 -5.05
N PRO A 437 -6.27 -7.11 -4.05
CA PRO A 437 -6.20 -7.75 -2.74
C PRO A 437 -7.44 -7.40 -1.88
N THR A 438 -8.58 -8.01 -2.22
CA THR A 438 -9.88 -7.68 -1.63
C THR A 438 -9.89 -7.90 -0.12
N LYS A 439 -10.39 -6.91 0.61
CA LYS A 439 -10.45 -6.92 2.08
C LYS A 439 -11.84 -6.53 2.56
N THR A 440 -12.32 -7.23 3.57
CA THR A 440 -13.52 -6.86 4.32
C THR A 440 -13.09 -6.26 5.65
N GLN A 441 -13.77 -5.19 6.06
CA GLN A 441 -13.37 -4.43 7.23
C GLN A 441 -14.59 -3.98 8.03
N LEU A 442 -14.53 -4.09 9.35
CA LEU A 442 -15.54 -3.67 10.31
C LEU A 442 -14.88 -2.75 11.33
N GLY A 443 -15.46 -1.58 11.57
CA GLY A 443 -14.92 -0.60 12.51
C GLY A 443 -15.99 -0.04 13.44
N ILE A 444 -15.58 0.28 14.67
CA ILE A 444 -16.35 1.03 15.64
C ILE A 444 -15.54 2.25 16.07
N HIS A 445 -16.18 3.41 16.11
CA HIS A 445 -15.56 4.67 16.52
C HIS A 445 -16.45 5.41 17.53
N LEU A 446 -15.88 5.74 18.67
CA LEU A 446 -16.50 6.58 19.70
C LEU A 446 -15.82 7.95 19.71
N LEU A 447 -16.61 8.99 19.49
CA LEU A 447 -16.21 10.38 19.62
C LEU A 447 -16.80 10.97 20.90
N TRP A 448 -15.97 11.62 21.71
CA TRP A 448 -16.41 12.24 22.96
C TRP A 448 -15.67 13.56 23.23
N ASN A 449 -16.20 14.62 22.63
CA ASN A 449 -15.73 15.99 22.63
C ASN A 449 -14.31 16.13 22.06
N SER A 450 -13.28 16.07 22.91
CA SER A 450 -11.88 16.29 22.55
C SER A 450 -11.08 15.00 22.50
N TRP A 451 -11.68 13.85 22.80
CA TRP A 451 -11.02 12.56 22.64
C TRP A 451 -11.91 11.61 21.84
N SER A 452 -11.28 10.61 21.25
CA SER A 452 -11.97 9.56 20.53
C SER A 452 -11.20 8.26 20.60
N ILE A 453 -11.92 7.16 20.46
CA ILE A 453 -11.38 5.80 20.47
C ILE A 453 -11.95 5.07 19.27
N GLN A 454 -11.12 4.26 18.62
CA GLN A 454 -11.52 3.40 17.51
C GLN A 454 -11.02 1.98 17.71
N ALA A 455 -11.77 1.03 17.15
CA ALA A 455 -11.34 -0.34 16.96
C ALA A 455 -11.79 -0.81 15.58
N ASP A 456 -10.90 -1.49 14.86
CA ASP A 456 -11.14 -2.02 13.52
C ASP A 456 -10.70 -3.49 13.45
N LEU A 457 -11.48 -4.27 12.72
CA LEU A 457 -11.22 -5.66 12.36
C LEU A 457 -11.19 -5.75 10.84
N GLN A 458 -10.09 -6.25 10.29
CA GLN A 458 -9.93 -6.46 8.86
C GLN A 458 -9.64 -7.92 8.58
N TYR A 459 -10.25 -8.44 7.52
CA TYR A 459 -9.96 -9.75 6.96
C TYR A 459 -9.61 -9.62 5.47
N THR A 460 -8.46 -10.17 5.09
CA THR A 460 -8.05 -10.31 3.69
C THR A 460 -8.67 -11.59 3.14
N LEU A 461 -9.46 -11.49 2.06
CA LEU A 461 -10.30 -12.61 1.59
C LEU A 461 -9.55 -13.63 0.75
N PHE A 462 -8.73 -13.16 -0.19
CA PHE A 462 -8.10 -14.01 -1.20
C PHE A 462 -6.60 -14.08 -1.01
N THR A 463 -6.04 -15.26 -1.27
CA THR A 463 -4.62 -15.43 -1.55
C THR A 463 -4.31 -14.73 -2.86
N THR A 464 -3.63 -13.60 -2.78
CA THR A 464 -2.82 -13.05 -3.87
C THR A 464 -1.38 -13.00 -3.35
N PHE A 465 -0.36 -12.95 -4.18
CA PHE A 465 1.00 -12.82 -3.63
C PHE A 465 1.16 -11.51 -2.83
N PHE A 466 0.41 -10.46 -3.18
CA PHE A 466 0.28 -9.20 -2.42
C PHE A 466 -0.53 -9.31 -1.11
N SER A 467 -1.28 -10.38 -0.92
CA SER A 467 -2.23 -10.51 0.19
C SER A 467 -2.41 -11.95 0.63
N VAL A 468 -1.88 -12.27 1.80
CA VAL A 468 -2.15 -13.55 2.47
C VAL A 468 -3.43 -13.41 3.29
N PRO A 469 -4.38 -14.35 3.20
CA PRO A 469 -5.55 -14.37 4.07
C PRO A 469 -5.11 -14.30 5.52
N GLY A 470 -5.78 -13.46 6.29
CA GLY A 470 -5.32 -13.15 7.62
C GLY A 470 -6.14 -12.06 8.26
N TRP A 471 -6.09 -12.06 9.58
CA TRP A 471 -6.79 -11.10 10.41
C TRP A 471 -5.84 -9.97 10.77
N THR A 472 -6.34 -8.75 10.70
CA THR A 472 -5.67 -7.58 11.24
C THR A 472 -6.62 -6.88 12.21
N TYR A 473 -6.17 -6.73 13.43
CA TYR A 473 -6.86 -6.03 14.50
C TYR A 473 -6.17 -4.69 14.71
N SER A 474 -6.94 -3.63 14.86
CA SER A 474 -6.40 -2.31 15.18
C SER A 474 -7.23 -1.64 16.24
N THR A 475 -6.57 -0.96 17.17
CA THR A 475 -7.24 -0.15 18.20
C THR A 475 -6.40 1.07 18.52
N GLY A 476 -7.04 2.20 18.71
CA GLY A 476 -6.34 3.38 19.21
C GLY A 476 -7.23 4.52 19.60
N ALA A 477 -6.57 5.60 19.98
CA ALA A 477 -7.20 6.77 20.54
C ALA A 477 -6.56 8.04 20.02
N SER A 478 -7.33 9.12 20.01
CA SER A 478 -6.81 10.46 19.81
C SER A 478 -7.24 11.41 20.89
N LEU A 479 -6.45 12.46 21.02
CA LEU A 479 -6.72 13.60 21.85
C LEU A 479 -6.51 14.87 21.02
N GLN A 480 -7.44 15.80 21.16
CA GLN A 480 -7.35 17.17 20.68
C GLN A 480 -7.05 18.07 21.88
N PRO A 481 -5.78 18.21 22.30
CA PRO A 481 -5.44 19.03 23.46
C PRO A 481 -5.79 20.51 23.23
N ILE A 482 -5.65 20.98 22.00
CA ILE A 482 -6.00 22.33 21.56
C ILE A 482 -6.71 22.20 20.22
N LYS A 483 -7.67 23.08 19.98
CA LYS A 483 -8.39 23.16 18.72
C LYS A 483 -7.43 23.21 17.54
N GLY A 484 -7.65 22.33 16.55
CA GLY A 484 -6.82 22.23 15.35
C GLY A 484 -5.54 21.41 15.52
N ILE A 485 -5.19 20.93 16.71
CA ILE A 485 -4.04 20.03 16.93
C ILE A 485 -4.58 18.70 17.46
N ILE A 486 -4.29 17.61 16.77
CA ILE A 486 -4.75 16.27 17.17
C ILE A 486 -3.55 15.33 17.20
N ILE A 487 -3.42 14.59 18.29
CA ILE A 487 -2.39 13.58 18.48
C ILE A 487 -3.12 12.24 18.64
N SER A 488 -2.66 11.21 17.94
CA SER A 488 -3.17 9.85 18.07
C SER A 488 -2.08 8.85 18.37
N SER A 489 -2.50 7.76 19.00
CA SER A 489 -1.68 6.59 19.21
C SER A 489 -2.54 5.35 19.05
N GLY A 490 -1.90 4.24 18.72
CA GLY A 490 -2.51 2.95 18.97
C GLY A 490 -1.71 1.78 18.44
N TYR A 491 -2.40 0.66 18.30
CA TYR A 491 -1.80 -0.66 18.20
C TYR A 491 -2.47 -1.42 17.06
N THR A 492 -1.64 -2.08 16.24
CA THR A 492 -2.08 -2.99 15.19
C THR A 492 -1.46 -4.35 15.42
N GLN A 493 -2.25 -5.41 15.31
CA GLN A 493 -1.79 -6.79 15.31
C GLN A 493 -2.27 -7.47 14.05
N SER A 494 -1.34 -8.09 13.32
CA SER A 494 -1.65 -8.86 12.13
C SER A 494 -1.12 -10.28 12.26
N THR A 495 -1.91 -11.26 11.80
CA THR A 495 -1.46 -12.66 11.76
C THR A 495 -0.24 -12.87 10.86
N ASN A 496 -0.10 -12.02 9.83
CA ASN A 496 0.90 -12.22 8.77
C ASN A 496 2.02 -11.17 8.80
N TRP A 497 1.78 -10.02 9.43
CA TRP A 497 2.70 -8.85 9.39
C TRP A 497 3.24 -8.44 10.76
N GLY A 498 2.88 -9.15 11.83
CA GLY A 498 3.33 -8.85 13.19
C GLY A 498 2.56 -7.70 13.84
N ASN A 499 3.16 -7.14 14.90
CA ASN A 499 2.55 -6.12 15.74
C ASN A 499 3.24 -4.77 15.57
N ASP A 500 2.47 -3.71 15.44
CA ASP A 500 2.94 -2.34 15.29
C ASP A 500 2.34 -1.42 16.34
N LEU A 501 3.15 -0.47 16.83
CA LEU A 501 2.68 0.74 17.51
C LEU A 501 2.61 1.87 16.48
N SER A 502 1.53 2.63 16.47
CA SER A 502 1.34 3.79 15.59
C SER A 502 1.28 5.09 16.39
N LEU A 503 1.86 6.16 15.86
CA LEU A 503 1.64 7.53 16.34
C LEU A 503 1.20 8.40 15.17
N GLY A 504 0.33 9.36 15.46
CA GLY A 504 -0.19 10.29 14.48
C GLY A 504 -0.27 11.70 15.02
N PHE A 505 -0.08 12.66 14.13
CA PHE A 505 -0.17 14.08 14.40
C PHE A 505 -0.91 14.76 13.27
N ARG A 506 -1.87 15.63 13.61
CA ARG A 506 -2.66 16.37 12.64
C ARG A 506 -2.80 17.83 13.05
N LEU A 507 -2.60 18.69 12.06
CA LEU A 507 -2.89 20.12 12.09
C LEU A 507 -4.10 20.39 11.19
N ALA A 508 -5.23 20.72 11.79
CA ALA A 508 -6.46 21.08 11.11
C ALA A 508 -6.72 22.58 11.27
N GLY A 509 -6.38 23.34 10.22
CA GLY A 509 -6.77 24.73 10.05
C GLY A 509 -8.14 24.85 9.38
N THR A 510 -8.61 26.08 9.18
CA THR A 510 -9.89 26.37 8.53
C THR A 510 -9.90 26.09 7.03
N LEU A 511 -8.74 26.26 6.38
CA LEU A 511 -8.58 26.09 4.93
C LEU A 511 -7.63 24.96 4.55
N VAL A 512 -6.68 24.64 5.43
CA VAL A 512 -5.61 23.67 5.19
C VAL A 512 -5.59 22.66 6.32
N GLU A 513 -5.46 21.40 5.95
CA GLU A 513 -5.21 20.31 6.88
C GLU A 513 -3.97 19.52 6.45
N LEU A 514 -3.14 19.18 7.46
CA LEU A 514 -1.95 18.35 7.33
C LEU A 514 -1.98 17.26 8.39
N GLU A 515 -1.60 16.05 8.00
CA GLU A 515 -1.52 14.88 8.87
C GLU A 515 -0.25 14.10 8.55
N LEU A 516 0.42 13.67 9.61
CA LEU A 516 1.58 12.81 9.60
C LEU A 516 1.29 11.62 10.51
N SER A 517 1.61 10.42 10.05
CA SER A 517 1.51 9.21 10.87
C SER A 517 2.65 8.27 10.57
N SER A 518 3.07 7.51 11.57
CA SER A 518 4.09 6.48 11.40
C SER A 518 3.79 5.28 12.29
N ARG A 519 4.22 4.11 11.84
CA ARG A 519 4.12 2.85 12.58
C ARG A 519 5.50 2.28 12.84
N TRP A 520 5.69 1.66 13.99
CA TRP A 520 6.92 0.99 14.37
C TRP A 520 6.63 -0.44 14.84
N PRO A 521 7.39 -1.42 14.36
CA PRO A 521 7.22 -2.80 14.78
C PRO A 521 7.59 -2.95 16.26
N ILE A 522 6.82 -3.75 16.99
CA ILE A 522 7.09 -4.07 18.40
C ILE A 522 8.02 -5.28 18.44
N SER A 523 9.34 -5.04 18.35
CA SER A 523 10.35 -6.08 18.59
C SER A 523 10.60 -6.26 20.09
N LYS A 524 10.72 -7.51 20.55
CA LYS A 524 11.10 -7.84 21.95
C LYS A 524 12.59 -7.61 22.24
N ASN A 525 13.43 -7.47 21.21
CA ASN A 525 14.86 -7.24 21.36
C ASN A 525 15.33 -6.20 20.33
N ASP A 526 15.81 -5.07 20.86
CA ASP A 526 16.84 -4.18 20.31
C ASP A 526 16.47 -2.82 19.63
N ARG A 527 17.49 -1.94 19.70
CA ARG A 527 17.48 -0.45 19.68
C ARG A 527 17.39 0.22 18.30
N ARG A 528 16.99 -0.48 17.23
CA ARG A 528 16.92 0.08 15.86
C ARG A 528 15.49 0.00 15.31
N ASN A 529 14.62 0.88 15.78
CA ASN A 529 13.22 0.93 15.32
C ASN A 529 13.06 1.98 14.22
N LEU A 530 13.35 1.60 12.97
CA LEU A 530 12.79 2.33 11.83
C LEU A 530 11.27 2.12 11.79
N PRO A 531 10.52 3.10 11.28
CA PRO A 531 9.10 2.93 11.08
C PRO A 531 8.82 1.88 9.98
N SER A 532 7.95 0.91 10.27
CA SER A 532 7.38 -0.03 9.29
C SER A 532 6.53 0.68 8.24
N SER A 533 6.00 1.86 8.56
CA SER A 533 5.32 2.72 7.60
C SER A 533 5.34 4.19 8.00
N ILE A 534 5.30 5.06 7.00
CA ILE A 534 5.12 6.50 7.14
C ILE A 534 3.98 6.92 6.22
N SER A 535 3.14 7.85 6.66
CA SER A 535 2.09 8.43 5.81
C SER A 535 1.94 9.93 6.08
N PHE A 536 1.62 10.64 5.00
CA PHE A 536 1.41 12.07 4.94
C PHE A 536 0.13 12.35 4.16
N SER A 537 -0.76 13.20 4.67
CA SER A 537 -2.04 13.46 4.00
C SER A 537 -1.99 14.37 2.79
N GLY A 538 -0.82 14.93 2.48
CA GLY A 538 -0.77 16.00 1.51
C GLY A 538 -1.46 17.26 2.03
N PHE A 539 -1.70 18.19 1.11
CA PHE A 539 -2.47 19.40 1.36
C PHE A 539 -3.93 19.15 1.06
N ASN A 540 -4.78 19.31 2.07
CA ASN A 540 -6.23 19.31 1.89
C ASN A 540 -6.77 20.73 1.99
N LEU A 541 -7.20 21.26 0.85
CA LEU A 541 -7.80 22.59 0.69
C LEU A 541 -9.32 22.48 0.73
N ARG A 542 -9.97 23.30 1.56
CA ARG A 542 -11.43 23.26 1.73
C ARG A 542 -12.05 24.64 1.46
N PHE A 543 -13.10 24.70 0.62
CA PHE A 543 -13.72 25.95 0.16
C PHE A 543 -15.22 26.04 0.48
#